data_AF-A0A960NNZ9-F1
#
_entry.id   AF-A0A960NNZ9-F1
#
_cell.length_a   1.000
_cell.length_b   1.000
_cell.length_c   1.000
_cell.angle_alpha   90.00
_cell.angle_beta   90.00
_cell.angle_gamma   90.00
#
_symmetry.space_group_name_H-M   'P 1'
#
loop_
_entity.id
_entity.type
_entity.pdbx_description
1 polymer ?
#
loop_
_entity_poly.entity_id
_entity_poly.type
_entity_poly.pdbx_seq_one_letter_code
_entity_poly.pdbx_strand_id
1 'polypeptide(L)'
;PVAPALASVRVRATLTKATPIPSPEDIAPYRQGLVANAYQVAEVVEGTLDDSEILAAHWVIRDGALLPDAARTVGQVYTLDLVPYDLVPELEGERLAMDGDDLLLPLFYDRTAP
;
A
#
# COMPACT_ATOMS: atom_id res chain seq x y z
N PRO A 1 -3.76 -6.24 26.43
CA PRO A 1 -3.00 -5.15 25.79
C PRO A 1 -3.80 -4.60 24.61
N VAL A 2 -4.25 -3.35 24.70
CA VAL A 2 -4.82 -2.64 23.54
C VAL A 2 -3.62 -2.29 22.66
N ALA A 3 -3.55 -2.82 21.44
CA ALA A 3 -2.52 -2.42 20.49
C ALA A 3 -2.55 -0.88 20.38
N PRO A 4 -1.40 -0.19 20.29
CA PRO A 4 -1.39 1.24 20.08
C PRO A 4 -2.28 1.53 18.86
N ALA A 5 -3.23 2.46 19.01
CA ALA A 5 -4.00 2.93 17.87
C ALA A 5 -2.99 3.58 16.92
N LEU A 6 -2.59 2.85 15.88
CA LEU A 6 -1.76 3.37 14.80
C LEU A 6 -2.41 4.66 14.33
N ALA A 7 -1.63 5.73 14.20
CA ALA A 7 -2.12 6.99 13.68
C ALA A 7 -2.58 6.76 12.23
N SER A 8 -3.87 6.46 12.07
CA SER A 8 -4.46 6.17 10.78
C SER A 8 -4.99 7.45 10.15
N VAL A 9 -4.77 7.60 8.86
CA VAL A 9 -5.29 8.71 8.06
C VAL A 9 -6.13 8.16 6.92
N ARG A 10 -7.33 8.72 6.74
CA ARG A 10 -8.19 8.39 5.61
C ARG A 10 -8.08 9.49 4.57
N VAL A 11 -7.80 9.13 3.33
CA VAL A 11 -7.62 10.08 2.23
C VAL A 11 -8.38 9.65 0.99
N ARG A 12 -8.68 10.61 0.12
CA ARG A 12 -8.99 10.37 -1.29
C ARG A 12 -7.76 10.71 -2.11
N ALA A 13 -7.28 9.76 -2.88
CA ALA A 13 -6.05 9.92 -3.64
C ALA A 13 -6.18 9.29 -5.04
N THR A 14 -5.59 9.94 -6.03
CA THR A 14 -5.54 9.46 -7.41
C THR A 14 -4.32 8.60 -7.59
N LEU A 15 -4.49 7.38 -8.12
CA LEU A 15 -3.35 6.53 -8.45
C LEU A 15 -2.57 7.17 -9.61
N THR A 16 -1.33 7.59 -9.38
CA THR A 16 -0.48 8.21 -10.41
C THR A 16 0.40 7.17 -11.10
N LYS A 17 0.83 6.15 -10.37
CA LYS A 17 1.68 5.07 -10.89
C LYS A 17 1.38 3.75 -10.20
N ALA A 18 1.12 2.72 -11.00
CA ALA A 18 0.92 1.35 -10.52
C ALA A 18 2.21 0.54 -10.71
N THR A 19 2.68 -0.09 -9.64
CA THR A 19 3.81 -1.02 -9.70
C THR A 19 3.35 -2.34 -10.33
N PRO A 20 4.17 -2.95 -11.21
CA PRO A 20 3.86 -4.27 -11.76
C PRO A 20 3.65 -5.30 -10.65
N ILE A 21 2.52 -6.00 -10.70
CA ILE A 21 2.21 -7.04 -9.73
C ILE A 21 3.07 -8.28 -10.05
N PRO A 22 3.90 -8.76 -9.12
CA PRO A 22 4.66 -9.99 -9.33
C PRO A 22 3.72 -11.19 -9.39
N SER A 23 4.17 -12.29 -10.00
CA SER A 23 3.49 -13.57 -9.92
C SER A 23 3.89 -14.34 -8.64
N PRO A 24 3.12 -15.35 -8.20
CA PRO A 24 3.49 -16.18 -7.06
C PRO A 24 4.84 -16.91 -7.22
N GLU A 25 5.24 -17.23 -8.45
CA GLU A 25 6.55 -17.83 -8.74
C GLU A 25 7.70 -16.81 -8.60
N ASP A 26 7.48 -15.54 -8.96
CA ASP A 26 8.49 -14.47 -8.83
C ASP A 26 8.86 -14.19 -7.36
N ILE A 27 7.92 -14.42 -6.44
CA ILE A 27 8.13 -14.18 -5.01
C ILE A 27 8.59 -15.43 -4.25
N ALA A 28 8.79 -16.58 -4.90
CA ALA A 28 9.23 -17.78 -4.19
C ALA A 28 10.55 -17.54 -3.42
N PRO A 29 10.71 -18.09 -2.20
CA PRO A 29 9.83 -18.99 -1.47
C PRO A 29 8.72 -18.30 -0.65
N TYR A 30 8.58 -16.97 -0.73
CA TYR A 30 7.53 -16.22 -0.04
C TYR A 30 6.15 -16.59 -0.61
N ARG A 31 5.14 -16.58 0.25
CA ARG A 31 3.74 -16.87 -0.13
C ARG A 31 2.83 -15.65 -0.02
N GLN A 32 3.40 -14.53 0.36
CA GLN A 32 2.73 -13.28 0.64
C GLN A 32 3.52 -12.19 -0.06
N GLY A 33 2.81 -11.29 -0.74
CA GLY A 33 3.41 -10.23 -1.52
C GLY A 33 2.56 -8.98 -1.50
N LEU A 34 3.22 -7.84 -1.30
CA LEU A 34 2.66 -6.51 -1.39
C LEU A 34 3.23 -5.77 -2.61
N VAL A 35 2.47 -4.81 -3.12
CA VAL A 35 3.01 -3.76 -4.00
C VAL A 35 2.80 -2.40 -3.35
N ALA A 36 3.75 -1.48 -3.53
CA ALA A 36 3.61 -0.08 -3.16
C ALA A 36 3.35 0.77 -4.41
N ASN A 37 2.16 1.30 -4.52
CA ASN A 37 1.75 2.17 -5.63
C ASN A 37 1.88 3.65 -5.24
N ALA A 38 2.16 4.53 -6.21
CA ALA A 38 2.23 5.97 -5.97
C ALA A 38 0.87 6.65 -6.18
N TYR A 39 0.53 7.57 -5.28
CA TYR A 39 -0.71 8.32 -5.31
C TYR A 39 -0.48 9.80 -5.09
N GLN A 40 -1.27 10.60 -5.80
CA GLN A 40 -1.48 12.00 -5.49
C GLN A 40 -2.66 12.13 -4.53
N VAL A 41 -2.42 12.64 -3.33
CA VAL A 41 -3.46 12.97 -2.34
C VAL A 41 -4.26 14.16 -2.84
N ALA A 42 -5.58 13.97 -2.99
CA ALA A 42 -6.51 15.02 -3.40
C ALA A 42 -7.22 15.64 -2.19
N GLU A 43 -7.53 14.84 -1.18
CA GLU A 43 -8.29 15.27 0.00
C GLU A 43 -7.94 14.38 1.21
N VAL A 44 -7.68 15.00 2.36
CA VAL A 44 -7.62 14.29 3.65
C VAL A 44 -9.02 14.29 4.25
N VAL A 45 -9.61 13.10 4.38
CA VAL A 45 -10.97 12.90 4.90
C VAL A 45 -10.98 12.83 6.42
N GLU A 46 -9.98 12.18 7.02
CA GLU A 46 -9.86 12.00 8.47
C GLU A 46 -8.39 11.86 8.85
N GLY A 47 -7.95 12.47 9.96
CA GLY A 47 -6.56 12.44 10.43
C GLY A 47 -5.72 13.61 9.90
N THR A 48 -4.40 13.43 9.85
CA THR A 48 -3.45 14.45 9.37
C THR A 48 -2.42 13.79 8.47
N LEU A 49 -2.21 14.39 7.30
CA LEU A 49 -1.19 14.03 6.34
C LEU A 49 -0.80 15.30 5.59
N ASP A 50 0.46 15.68 5.71
CA ASP A 50 0.99 16.91 5.09
C ASP A 50 1.54 16.63 3.67
N ASP A 51 1.88 15.38 3.39
CA ASP A 51 2.39 14.93 2.09
C ASP A 51 1.29 14.90 1.03
N SER A 52 1.55 15.54 -0.10
CA SER A 52 0.64 15.54 -1.25
C SER A 52 0.85 14.34 -2.17
N GLU A 53 1.99 13.65 -2.05
CA GLU A 53 2.34 12.46 -2.81
C GLU A 53 2.85 11.37 -1.84
N ILE A 54 2.33 10.16 -1.99
CA ILE A 54 2.60 9.05 -1.08
C ILE A 54 2.75 7.74 -1.83
N LEU A 55 3.40 6.77 -1.19
CA LEU A 55 3.28 5.36 -1.56
C LEU A 55 2.26 4.68 -0.63
N ALA A 56 1.34 3.90 -1.21
CA ALA A 56 0.46 3.03 -0.44
C ALA A 56 0.67 1.57 -0.84
N ALA A 57 1.11 0.77 0.14
CA ALA A 57 1.30 -0.66 0.04
C ALA A 57 -0.02 -1.39 0.28
N HIS A 58 -0.30 -2.40 -0.53
CA HIS A 58 -1.42 -3.30 -0.33
C HIS A 58 -1.07 -4.73 -0.76
N TRP A 59 -1.84 -5.70 -0.25
CA TRP A 59 -1.66 -7.10 -0.60
C TRP A 59 -2.02 -7.36 -2.06
N VAL A 60 -1.17 -8.13 -2.73
CA VAL A 60 -1.44 -8.62 -4.09
C VAL A 60 -1.39 -10.13 -4.17
N ILE A 61 -0.59 -10.78 -3.33
CA ILE A 61 -0.51 -12.23 -3.22
C ILE A 61 -0.72 -12.64 -1.77
N ARG A 62 -1.61 -13.60 -1.54
CA ARG A 62 -1.86 -14.22 -0.24
C ARG A 62 -1.92 -15.73 -0.39
N ASP A 63 -1.34 -16.46 0.55
CA ASP A 63 -1.27 -17.93 0.54
C ASP A 63 -0.72 -18.56 -0.75
N GLY A 64 0.09 -17.82 -1.51
CA GLY A 64 0.64 -18.22 -2.81
C GLY A 64 -0.32 -18.04 -4.00
N ALA A 65 -1.41 -17.30 -3.82
CA ALA A 65 -2.37 -16.98 -4.86
C ALA A 65 -2.49 -15.46 -5.07
N LEU A 66 -2.58 -15.04 -6.33
CA LEU A 66 -2.86 -13.66 -6.69
C LEU A 66 -4.29 -13.30 -6.26
N LEU A 67 -4.46 -12.17 -5.58
CA LEU A 67 -5.77 -11.65 -5.21
C LEU A 67 -6.48 -11.06 -6.45
N PRO A 68 -7.75 -11.42 -6.70
CA PRO A 68 -8.44 -11.06 -7.94
C PRO A 68 -8.62 -9.55 -8.13
N ASP A 69 -8.76 -8.79 -7.04
CA ASP A 69 -9.00 -7.34 -7.05
C ASP A 69 -7.78 -6.52 -6.59
N ALA A 70 -6.58 -7.12 -6.64
CA ALA A 70 -5.33 -6.46 -6.25
C ALA A 70 -4.87 -5.38 -7.25
N ALA A 71 -5.30 -5.49 -8.51
CA ALA A 71 -4.93 -4.54 -9.55
C ALA A 71 -5.66 -3.21 -9.35
N ARG A 72 -4.91 -2.11 -9.47
CA ARG A 72 -5.45 -0.76 -9.44
C ARG A 72 -5.21 -0.05 -10.77
N THR A 73 -6.11 0.86 -11.11
CA THR A 73 -6.13 1.56 -12.39
C THR A 73 -5.56 2.96 -12.24
N VAL A 74 -4.54 3.27 -13.02
CA VAL A 74 -3.91 4.60 -13.02
C VAL A 74 -4.93 5.65 -13.46
N GLY A 75 -4.92 6.79 -12.78
CA GLY A 75 -5.87 7.89 -12.97
C GLY A 75 -7.19 7.72 -12.21
N GLN A 76 -7.47 6.56 -11.61
CA GLN A 76 -8.64 6.37 -10.76
C GLN A 76 -8.41 6.93 -9.35
N VAL A 77 -9.46 7.49 -8.76
CA VAL A 77 -9.47 7.96 -7.36
C VAL A 77 -9.88 6.80 -6.44
N TYR A 78 -9.10 6.59 -5.39
CA TYR A 78 -9.36 5.61 -4.35
C TYR A 78 -9.55 6.32 -3.00
N THR A 79 -10.40 5.74 -2.15
CA THR A 79 -10.46 6.13 -0.72
C THR A 79 -9.61 5.13 0.04
N LEU A 80 -8.52 5.61 0.65
CA LEU A 80 -7.51 4.80 1.30
C LEU A 80 -7.59 4.98 2.82
N ASP A 81 -7.32 3.92 3.57
CA ASP A 81 -7.18 3.96 5.02
C ASP A 81 -5.75 3.57 5.39
N LEU A 82 -4.94 4.60 5.63
CA LEU A 82 -3.50 4.52 5.63
C LEU A 82 -2.97 4.50 7.06
N VAL A 83 -1.98 3.66 7.30
CA VAL A 83 -1.11 3.71 8.48
C VAL A 83 0.35 3.72 8.02
N PRO A 84 1.27 4.39 8.72
CA PRO A 84 2.69 4.32 8.36
C PRO A 84 3.16 2.87 8.31
N TYR A 85 3.83 2.48 7.22
CA TYR A 85 4.15 1.09 6.95
C TYR A 85 5.03 0.46 8.04
N ASP A 86 6.04 1.21 8.52
CA ASP A 86 6.97 0.77 9.58
C ASP A 86 6.30 0.57 10.95
N LEU A 87 5.05 1.00 11.10
CA LEU A 87 4.28 0.80 12.32
C LEU A 87 3.35 -0.43 12.25
N VAL A 88 3.43 -1.25 11.21
CA VAL A 88 2.63 -2.48 11.07
C VAL A 88 3.54 -3.70 11.24
N PRO A 89 3.70 -4.25 12.46
CA PRO A 89 4.60 -5.37 12.72
C PRO A 89 4.32 -6.60 11.88
N GLU A 90 3.07 -6.82 11.47
CA GLU A 90 2.64 -7.93 10.63
C GLU A 90 3.24 -7.90 9.21
N LEU A 91 3.76 -6.76 8.77
CA LEU A 91 4.40 -6.59 7.46
C LEU A 91 5.93 -6.74 7.51
N GLU A 92 6.50 -6.87 8.71
CA GLU A 92 7.94 -7.01 8.87
C GLU A 92 8.43 -8.31 8.21
N GLY A 93 9.36 -8.18 7.26
CA GLY A 93 9.92 -9.32 6.52
C GLY A 93 9.08 -9.82 5.34
N GLU A 94 7.92 -9.20 5.09
CA GLU A 94 7.06 -9.54 3.96
C GLU A 94 7.62 -9.01 2.63
N ARG A 95 7.27 -9.67 1.52
CA ARG A 95 7.79 -9.28 0.20
C ARG A 95 7.07 -8.05 -0.32
N LEU A 96 7.73 -6.90 -0.28
CA LEU A 96 7.26 -5.65 -0.87
C LEU A 96 7.92 -5.38 -2.23
N ALA A 97 7.11 -5.26 -3.28
CA ALA A 97 7.54 -4.72 -4.56
C ALA A 97 7.21 -3.23 -4.63
N MET A 98 8.21 -2.42 -4.98
CA MET A 98 8.06 -0.98 -5.15
C MET A 98 8.89 -0.54 -6.34
N ASP A 99 8.53 0.60 -6.93
CA ASP A 99 9.32 1.20 -7.99
C ASP A 99 10.51 1.97 -7.39
N GLY A 100 11.70 1.78 -7.97
CA GLY A 100 12.96 2.29 -7.42
C GLY A 100 13.11 3.81 -7.51
N ASP A 101 12.33 4.48 -8.36
CA ASP A 101 12.36 5.94 -8.46
C ASP A 101 11.58 6.62 -7.32
N ASP A 102 10.68 5.88 -6.65
CA ASP A 102 9.73 6.41 -5.68
C ASP A 102 10.17 6.20 -4.21
N LEU A 103 11.41 5.73 -4.00
CA LEU A 103 11.95 5.35 -2.67
C LEU A 103 12.01 6.48 -1.63
N LEU A 104 11.91 7.74 -2.07
CA LEU A 104 11.94 8.91 -1.19
C LEU A 104 10.55 9.32 -0.68
N LEU A 105 9.49 8.77 -1.26
CA LEU A 105 8.13 9.06 -0.84
C LEU A 105 7.80 8.34 0.48
N PRO A 106 6.97 8.95 1.34
CA PRO A 106 6.51 8.29 2.56
C PRO A 106 5.66 7.06 2.20
N LEU A 107 5.96 5.94 2.86
CA LEU A 107 5.31 4.66 2.62
C LEU A 107 4.26 4.37 3.71
N PHE A 108 3.04 4.12 3.24
CA PHE A 108 1.91 3.73 4.07
C PHE A 108 1.43 2.33 3.69
N TYR A 109 0.73 1.67 4.61
CA TYR A 109 -0.06 0.47 4.34
C TYR A 109 -1.55 0.84 4.24
N ASP A 110 -2.21 0.41 3.17
CA ASP A 110 -3.64 0.61 2.96
C ASP A 110 -4.46 -0.57 3.46
N ARG A 111 -5.26 -0.32 4.50
CA ARG A 111 -6.13 -1.32 5.16
C ARG A 111 -7.47 -1.54 4.45
N THR A 112 -7.78 -0.76 3.40
CA THR A 112 -9.01 -0.95 2.62
C THR A 112 -8.88 -2.02 1.54
N ALA A 113 -7.65 -2.35 1.18
CA ALA A 113 -7.37 -3.41 0.22
C ALA A 113 -7.68 -4.80 0.82
N PRO A 114 -8.07 -5.77 -0.02
CA PRO A 114 -8.39 -7.13 0.41
C PRO A 114 -7.19 -7.90 1.00
#